data_AF-A0A1Y2K575-F1
#
_entry.id   AF-A0A1Y2K575-F1
#
_cell.length_a   1.000
_cell.length_b   1.000
_cell.length_c   1.000
_cell.angle_alpha   90.00
_cell.angle_beta   90.00
_cell.angle_gamma   90.00
#
_symmetry.space_group_name_H-M   'P 1'
#
loop_
_entity.id
_entity.type
_entity.pdbx_description
1 polymer ?
#
loop_
_entity_poly.entity_id
_entity_poly.type
_entity_poly.pdbx_seq_one_letter_code
_entity_poly.pdbx_strand_id
1 'polypeptide(L)'
;MIDLFNKLVESLRRNMGTTKPFKSLIFEQLARVGKALAHGNRLELLEFLAQGERSVEALAQVSKLTVANTSQHLQILRQAGLVETRREGQRIHYRLADGRVVALLAVMRELAEDHVADIEKLITLYLTSRDGMDPIPARELLELARAGSVTVLDVRPGEEYAAGHLPGAINIPLKDLEANLARFPAGQEVVAYCRGPWCVLAFDAVAQLRARGVKARRLQDGLPEWRLAGLPVELGFNSNE
;
A
#
# COMPACT_ATOMS: atom_id res chain seq x y z
N MET A 1 6.59 20.79 32.61
CA MET A 1 6.74 20.60 31.15
C MET A 1 8.01 21.27 30.63
N ILE A 2 8.17 22.59 30.75
CA ILE A 2 9.38 23.33 30.30
C ILE A 2 10.66 22.85 31.00
N ASP A 3 10.62 22.63 32.32
CA ASP A 3 11.77 22.18 33.11
C ASP A 3 12.23 20.74 32.76
N LEU A 4 11.30 19.87 32.38
CA LEU A 4 11.62 18.49 31.95
C LEU A 4 12.26 18.45 30.56
N PHE A 5 11.76 19.30 29.65
CA PHE A 5 12.34 19.49 28.32
C PHE A 5 13.76 20.09 28.43
N ASN A 6 13.95 21.10 29.28
CA ASN A 6 15.26 21.71 29.50
C ASN A 6 16.26 20.73 30.14
N LYS A 7 15.82 19.95 31.13
CA LYS A 7 16.64 18.87 31.72
C LYS A 7 17.01 17.78 30.72
N LEU A 8 16.10 17.43 29.81
CA LEU A 8 16.36 16.50 28.71
C LEU A 8 17.39 17.08 27.72
N VAL A 9 17.24 18.34 27.33
CA VAL A 9 18.18 19.05 26.43
C VAL A 9 19.56 19.19 27.08
N GLU A 10 19.63 19.50 28.37
CA GLU A 10 20.89 19.55 29.13
C GLU A 10 21.52 18.18 29.34
N SER A 11 20.71 17.13 29.53
CA SER A 11 21.19 15.75 29.57
C SER A 11 21.72 15.30 28.20
N LEU A 12 21.06 15.69 27.11
CA LEU A 12 21.50 15.42 25.74
C LEU A 12 22.79 16.17 25.42
N ARG A 13 22.91 17.45 25.80
CA ARG A 13 24.14 18.23 25.66
C ARG A 13 25.31 17.65 26.46
N ARG A 14 25.07 17.18 27.68
CA ARG A 14 26.11 16.56 28.53
C ARG A 14 26.54 15.18 28.06
N ASN A 15 25.61 14.37 27.53
CA ASN A 15 25.91 13.04 26.99
C ASN A 15 26.46 13.09 25.55
N MET A 16 26.27 14.20 24.82
CA MET A 16 26.91 14.49 23.54
C MET A 16 28.38 14.91 23.72
N GLY A 17 29.19 14.08 24.39
CA GLY A 17 30.65 14.20 24.43
C GLY A 17 31.32 13.91 23.08
N THR A 18 30.76 14.43 21.98
CA THR A 18 31.14 14.08 20.62
C THR A 18 31.42 15.34 19.79
N THR A 19 32.53 15.31 19.07
CA THR A 19 33.01 16.32 18.11
C THR A 19 32.09 16.53 16.89
N LYS A 20 30.91 15.89 16.85
CA LYS A 20 29.98 15.96 15.73
C LYS A 20 28.98 17.10 15.94
N PRO A 21 28.84 18.04 14.97
CA PRO A 21 27.84 19.08 15.04
C PRO A 21 26.42 18.51 15.21
N PHE A 22 25.54 19.20 15.95
CA PHE A 22 24.13 18.81 16.15
C PHE A 22 23.42 18.44 14.83
N LYS A 23 23.70 19.18 13.76
CA LYS A 23 23.18 18.92 12.41
C LYS A 23 23.53 17.52 11.91
N SER A 24 24.76 17.04 12.16
CA SER A 24 25.19 15.68 11.82
C SER A 24 24.41 14.62 12.60
N LEU A 25 24.15 14.85 13.90
CA LEU A 25 23.36 13.93 14.71
C LEU A 25 21.91 13.83 14.20
N ILE A 26 21.30 14.95 13.78
CA ILE A 26 19.97 14.95 13.16
C ILE A 26 19.99 14.17 11.85
N PHE A 27 21.01 14.36 11.00
CA PHE A 27 21.14 13.57 9.77
C PHE A 27 21.37 12.08 10.02
N GLU A 28 22.05 11.70 11.11
CA GLU A 28 22.15 10.29 11.51
C GLU A 28 20.77 9.69 11.88
N GLN A 29 19.89 10.47 12.52
CA GLN A 29 18.52 10.03 12.78
C GLN A 29 17.69 9.91 11.50
N LEU A 30 17.82 10.86 10.57
CA LEU A 30 17.19 10.78 9.24
C LEU A 30 17.70 9.56 8.46
N ALA A 31 19.02 9.32 8.47
CA ALA A 31 19.63 8.16 7.83
C ALA A 31 19.14 6.83 8.41
N ARG A 32 18.74 6.79 9.69
CA ARG A 32 18.11 5.60 10.29
C ARG A 32 16.79 5.23 9.59
N VAL A 33 15.97 6.22 9.25
CA VAL A 33 14.73 6.01 8.48
C VAL A 33 15.06 5.49 7.09
N GLY A 34 16.00 6.14 6.39
CA GLY A 34 16.46 5.69 5.07
C GLY A 34 17.00 4.26 5.09
N LYS A 35 17.80 3.90 6.11
CA LYS A 35 18.33 2.54 6.29
C LYS A 35 17.22 1.51 6.53
N ALA A 36 16.17 1.87 7.26
CA ALA A 36 15.01 1.01 7.45
C ALA A 36 14.24 0.79 6.13
N LEU A 37 14.25 1.75 5.20
CA LEU A 37 13.60 1.60 3.90
C LEU A 37 14.47 0.91 2.84
N ALA A 38 15.80 0.97 2.97
CA ALA A 38 16.76 0.40 2.02
C ALA A 38 16.84 -1.15 2.06
N HIS A 39 15.70 -1.84 1.92
CA HIS A 39 15.60 -3.30 1.83
C HIS A 39 14.25 -3.73 1.23
N GLY A 40 14.28 -4.54 0.17
CA GLY A 40 13.10 -4.99 -0.58
C GLY A 40 11.97 -5.56 0.31
N ASN A 41 12.28 -6.58 1.13
CA ASN A 41 11.27 -7.17 2.03
C ASN A 41 10.61 -6.16 3.00
N ARG A 42 11.33 -5.11 3.42
CA ARG A 42 10.76 -4.11 4.32
C ARG A 42 9.80 -3.19 3.58
N LEU A 43 10.11 -2.83 2.34
CA LEU A 43 9.18 -2.11 1.46
C LEU A 43 7.94 -2.95 1.19
N GLU A 44 8.09 -4.25 0.89
CA GLU A 44 6.97 -5.17 0.68
C GLU A 44 6.07 -5.31 1.92
N LEU A 45 6.67 -5.43 3.11
CA LEU A 45 5.90 -5.46 4.37
C LEU A 45 5.12 -4.16 4.60
N LEU A 46 5.70 -3.00 4.27
CA LEU A 46 4.99 -1.72 4.37
C LEU A 46 3.83 -1.63 3.37
N GLU A 47 3.98 -2.14 2.15
CA GLU A 47 2.92 -2.23 1.14
C GLU A 47 1.73 -3.09 1.63
N PHE A 48 2.01 -4.23 2.29
CA PHE A 48 0.96 -5.05 2.90
C PHE A 48 0.27 -4.36 4.09
N LEU A 49 1.04 -3.65 4.91
CA LEU A 49 0.52 -2.87 6.04
C LEU A 49 -0.28 -1.63 5.61
N ALA A 50 -0.04 -1.11 4.40
CA ALA A 50 -0.83 -0.03 3.81
C ALA A 50 -2.28 -0.47 3.50
N GLN A 51 -2.52 -1.78 3.34
CA GLN A 51 -3.86 -2.32 3.12
C GLN A 51 -4.67 -2.44 4.42
N GLY A 52 -4.00 -2.69 5.54
CA GLY A 52 -4.63 -2.84 6.84
C GLY A 52 -3.68 -3.42 7.91
N GLU A 53 -4.13 -3.40 9.17
CA GLU A 53 -3.38 -3.96 10.30
C GLU A 53 -3.27 -5.49 10.18
N ARG A 54 -2.09 -6.06 10.46
CA ARG A 54 -1.85 -7.52 10.35
C ARG A 54 -0.96 -8.06 11.46
N SER A 55 -1.14 -9.34 11.80
CA SER A 55 -0.20 -10.04 12.70
C SER A 55 1.11 -10.38 11.99
N VAL A 56 2.14 -10.74 12.77
CA VAL A 56 3.44 -11.17 12.22
C VAL A 56 3.28 -12.42 11.36
N GLU A 57 2.45 -13.37 11.76
CA GLU A 57 2.20 -14.62 11.03
C GLU A 57 1.50 -14.35 9.70
N ALA A 58 0.49 -13.48 9.70
CA ALA A 58 -0.21 -13.09 8.48
C ALA A 58 0.76 -12.40 7.50
N LEU A 59 1.63 -11.52 7.99
CA LEU A 59 2.65 -10.86 7.18
C LEU A 59 3.67 -11.85 6.62
N ALA A 60 4.16 -12.78 7.44
CA ALA A 60 5.08 -13.82 7.02
C ALA A 60 4.50 -14.69 5.91
N GLN A 61 3.20 -15.02 6.01
CA GLN A 61 2.49 -15.80 4.99
C GLN A 61 2.42 -15.05 3.66
N VAL A 62 1.95 -13.78 3.66
CA VAL A 62 1.77 -13.02 2.40
C VAL A 62 3.10 -12.62 1.76
N SER A 63 4.13 -12.32 2.56
CA SER A 63 5.46 -11.98 2.05
C SER A 63 6.35 -13.21 1.80
N LYS A 64 5.84 -14.43 2.06
CA LYS A 64 6.59 -15.70 1.92
C LYS A 64 7.92 -15.72 2.69
N LEU A 65 7.95 -15.05 3.85
CA LEU A 65 9.11 -15.04 4.75
C LEU A 65 8.87 -15.95 5.94
N THR A 66 9.92 -16.32 6.65
CA THR A 66 9.76 -16.98 7.95
C THR A 66 9.29 -15.97 9.00
N VAL A 67 8.52 -16.43 9.99
CA VAL A 67 8.04 -15.58 11.10
C VAL A 67 9.21 -14.87 11.81
N ALA A 68 10.34 -15.55 11.99
CA ALA A 68 11.53 -14.97 12.59
C ALA A 68 12.11 -13.81 11.76
N ASN A 69 12.26 -13.98 10.45
CA ASN A 69 12.76 -12.94 9.56
C ASN A 69 11.77 -11.76 9.45
N THR A 70 10.48 -12.06 9.34
CA THR A 70 9.41 -11.04 9.36
C THR A 70 9.45 -10.23 10.65
N SER A 71 9.55 -10.89 11.80
CA SER A 71 9.67 -10.20 13.11
C SER A 71 10.90 -9.30 13.15
N GLN A 72 12.05 -9.75 12.63
CA GLN A 72 13.27 -8.94 12.59
C GLN A 72 13.08 -7.68 11.72
N HIS A 73 12.50 -7.82 10.53
CA HIS A 73 12.18 -6.69 9.66
C HIS A 73 11.21 -5.70 10.31
N LEU A 74 10.15 -6.20 10.94
CA LEU A 74 9.16 -5.36 11.64
C LEU A 74 9.74 -4.65 12.85
N GLN A 75 10.66 -5.27 13.58
CA GLN A 75 11.38 -4.61 14.67
C GLN A 75 12.24 -3.45 14.17
N ILE A 76 12.93 -3.61 13.03
CA ILE A 76 13.70 -2.53 12.40
C ILE A 76 12.79 -1.37 11.99
N LEU A 77 11.67 -1.67 11.33
CA LEU A 77 10.67 -0.68 10.92
C LEU A 77 10.09 0.07 12.14
N ARG A 78 9.76 -0.66 13.21
CA ARG A 78 9.23 -0.08 14.46
C ARG A 78 10.26 0.82 15.14
N GLN A 79 11.51 0.38 15.21
CA GLN A 79 12.62 1.15 15.76
C GLN A 79 12.91 2.43 14.97
N ALA A 80 12.58 2.46 13.67
CA ALA A 80 12.65 3.64 12.82
C ALA A 80 11.37 4.51 12.86
N GLY A 81 10.33 4.10 13.61
CA GLY A 81 9.08 4.85 13.72
C GLY A 81 8.14 4.72 12.51
N LEU A 82 8.36 3.75 11.62
CA LEU A 82 7.54 3.56 10.41
C LEU A 82 6.28 2.74 10.66
N VAL A 83 6.27 1.95 11.73
CA VAL A 83 5.14 1.09 12.11
C VAL A 83 4.89 1.14 13.61
N GLU A 84 3.64 0.92 13.99
CA GLU A 84 3.19 0.80 15.37
C GLU A 84 2.68 -0.62 15.65
N THR A 85 2.55 -0.94 16.93
CA THR A 85 2.10 -2.26 17.39
C THR A 85 0.92 -2.18 18.34
N ARG A 86 -0.06 -3.04 18.14
CA ARG A 86 -1.15 -3.31 19.08
C ARG A 86 -1.08 -4.77 19.52
N ARG A 87 -1.33 -5.04 20.80
CA ARG A 87 -1.44 -6.41 21.30
C ARG A 87 -2.90 -6.84 21.32
N GLU A 88 -3.21 -7.97 20.72
CA GLU A 88 -4.53 -8.59 20.72
C GLU A 88 -4.41 -10.05 21.17
N GLY A 89 -4.80 -10.31 22.42
CA GLY A 89 -4.55 -11.59 23.08
C GLY A 89 -3.05 -11.94 23.11
N GLN A 90 -2.71 -13.06 22.47
CA GLN A 90 -1.33 -13.54 22.37
C GLN A 90 -0.59 -12.99 21.13
N ARG A 91 -1.28 -12.34 20.19
CA ARG A 91 -0.70 -11.86 18.93
C ARG A 91 -0.31 -10.39 19.02
N ILE A 92 0.75 -10.04 18.30
CA ILE A 92 1.15 -8.66 18.05
C ILE A 92 0.73 -8.31 16.64
N HIS A 93 -0.05 -7.26 16.52
CA HIS A 93 -0.53 -6.68 15.28
C HIS A 93 0.27 -5.43 14.96
N TYR A 94 0.64 -5.28 13.69
CA TYR A 94 1.37 -4.14 13.15
C TYR A 94 0.49 -3.33 12.22
N ARG A 95 0.65 -2.02 12.26
CA ARG A 95 0.05 -1.04 11.33
C ARG A 95 1.10 0.01 10.96
N LEU A 96 0.91 0.70 9.83
CA LEU A 96 1.70 1.89 9.53
C LEU A 96 1.50 2.94 10.62
N ALA A 97 2.55 3.72 10.91
CA ALA A 97 2.45 4.79 11.91
C ALA A 97 1.39 5.83 11.52
N ASP A 98 1.42 6.29 10.27
CA ASP A 98 0.39 7.14 9.67
C ASP A 98 0.55 7.21 8.13
N GLY A 99 -0.30 8.00 7.47
CA GLY A 99 -0.32 8.16 6.01
C GLY A 99 0.94 8.77 5.40
N ARG A 100 1.83 9.41 6.18
CA ARG A 100 3.11 9.92 5.66
C ARG A 100 4.05 8.80 5.24
N VAL A 101 3.90 7.60 5.81
CA VAL A 101 4.66 6.42 5.37
C VAL A 101 4.23 6.02 3.97
N VAL A 102 2.93 6.05 3.66
CA VAL A 102 2.40 5.83 2.30
C VAL A 102 2.90 6.91 1.35
N ALA A 103 2.81 8.19 1.75
CA ALA A 103 3.29 9.31 0.93
C ALA A 103 4.80 9.18 0.60
N LEU A 104 5.61 8.76 1.58
CA LEU A 104 7.04 8.54 1.37
C LEU A 104 7.30 7.41 0.37
N LEU A 105 6.57 6.29 0.47
CA LEU A 105 6.68 5.20 -0.50
C LEU A 105 6.26 5.66 -1.90
N ALA A 106 5.19 6.45 -2.02
CA ALA A 106 4.74 7.00 -3.29
C ALA A 106 5.83 7.86 -3.96
N VAL A 107 6.40 8.82 -3.24
CA VAL A 107 7.49 9.67 -3.76
C VAL A 107 8.74 8.84 -4.10
N MET A 108 9.06 7.82 -3.30
CA MET A 108 10.17 6.91 -3.61
C MET A 108 9.93 6.16 -4.93
N ARG A 109 8.69 5.72 -5.20
CA ARG A 109 8.34 5.04 -6.46
C ARG A 109 8.44 5.99 -7.64
N GLU A 110 7.83 7.17 -7.56
CA GLU A 110 7.87 8.20 -8.61
C GLU A 110 9.32 8.54 -8.99
N LEU A 111 10.17 8.84 -7.99
CA LEU A 111 11.59 9.11 -8.24
C LEU A 111 12.32 7.94 -8.87
N ALA A 112 11.95 6.71 -8.51
CA ALA A 112 12.61 5.53 -9.03
C ALA A 112 12.15 5.21 -10.47
N GLU A 113 10.90 5.50 -10.82
CA GLU A 113 10.40 5.45 -12.20
C GLU A 113 11.14 6.47 -13.09
N ASP A 114 11.33 7.69 -12.59
CA ASP A 114 11.96 8.77 -13.35
C ASP A 114 13.49 8.61 -13.52
N HIS A 115 14.14 7.91 -12.60
CA HIS A 115 15.61 7.93 -12.50
C HIS A 115 16.30 6.56 -12.49
N VAL A 116 15.58 5.45 -12.30
CA VAL A 116 16.16 4.11 -12.26
C VAL A 116 15.73 3.34 -13.51
N ALA A 117 16.60 3.32 -14.52
CA ALA A 117 16.33 2.69 -15.82
C ALA A 117 15.90 1.21 -15.74
N ASP A 118 16.34 0.47 -14.72
CA ASP A 118 15.94 -0.92 -14.55
C ASP A 118 14.48 -1.08 -14.09
N ILE A 119 13.91 -0.09 -13.38
CA ILE A 119 12.49 -0.09 -13.01
C ILE A 119 11.63 0.12 -14.25
N GLU A 120 11.96 1.09 -15.08
CA GLU A 120 11.24 1.35 -16.35
C GLU A 120 11.18 0.08 -17.22
N LYS A 121 12.31 -0.65 -17.35
CA LYS A 121 12.37 -1.92 -18.08
C LYS A 121 11.48 -2.98 -17.45
N LEU A 122 11.47 -3.11 -16.12
CA LEU A 122 10.64 -4.08 -15.41
C LEU A 122 9.15 -3.77 -15.57
N ILE A 123 8.74 -2.51 -15.40
CA ILE A 123 7.37 -2.07 -15.62
C ILE A 123 6.93 -2.38 -17.05
N THR A 124 7.76 -2.05 -18.04
CA THR A 124 7.45 -2.31 -19.45
C THR A 124 7.30 -3.81 -19.74
N LEU A 125 8.24 -4.61 -19.25
CA LEU A 125 8.26 -6.07 -19.48
C LEU A 125 7.05 -6.76 -18.84
N TYR A 126 6.72 -6.42 -17.60
CA TYR A 126 5.72 -7.14 -16.81
C TYR A 126 4.32 -6.52 -16.84
N LEU A 127 4.18 -5.21 -16.99
CA LEU A 127 2.93 -4.48 -16.79
C LEU A 127 2.41 -3.81 -18.06
N THR A 128 3.21 -2.94 -18.69
CA THR A 128 2.76 -2.16 -19.86
C THR A 128 2.41 -3.03 -21.06
N SER A 129 3.12 -4.14 -21.25
CA SER A 129 2.79 -5.14 -22.29
C SER A 129 1.39 -5.76 -22.12
N ARG A 130 0.76 -5.64 -20.94
CA ARG A 130 -0.54 -6.23 -20.57
C ARG A 130 -1.70 -5.23 -20.57
N ASP A 131 -1.42 -3.92 -20.67
CA ASP A 131 -2.45 -2.87 -20.57
C ASP A 131 -2.37 -1.86 -21.73
N GLY A 132 -3.38 -1.88 -22.60
CA GLY A 132 -3.47 -1.01 -23.78
C GLY A 132 -4.36 0.23 -23.61
N MET A 133 -4.89 0.51 -22.42
CA MET A 133 -5.60 1.77 -22.14
C MET A 133 -5.00 2.47 -20.94
N ASP A 134 -5.09 3.80 -20.93
CA ASP A 134 -4.64 4.61 -19.81
C ASP A 134 -5.46 4.32 -18.54
N PRO A 135 -4.80 4.32 -17.37
CA PRO A 135 -5.49 4.19 -16.10
C PRO A 135 -6.40 5.38 -15.79
N ILE A 136 -7.34 5.17 -14.86
CA ILE A 136 -8.26 6.22 -14.40
C ILE A 136 -7.72 6.87 -13.11
N PRO A 137 -7.62 8.21 -13.02
CA PRO A 137 -7.32 8.90 -11.78
C PRO A 137 -8.39 8.70 -10.70
N ALA A 138 -8.00 8.67 -9.42
CA ALA A 138 -8.90 8.39 -8.31
C ALA A 138 -10.14 9.31 -8.23
N ARG A 139 -9.96 10.61 -8.46
CA ARG A 139 -11.08 11.57 -8.43
C ARG A 139 -12.07 11.36 -9.58
N GLU A 140 -11.58 11.03 -10.78
CA GLU A 140 -12.44 10.70 -11.92
C GLU A 140 -13.23 9.42 -11.64
N LEU A 141 -12.59 8.39 -11.10
CA LEU A 141 -13.26 7.15 -10.73
C LEU A 141 -14.39 7.38 -9.71
N LEU A 142 -14.16 8.22 -8.70
CA LEU A 142 -15.19 8.53 -7.70
C LEU A 142 -16.45 9.14 -8.33
N GLU A 143 -16.28 10.08 -9.27
CA GLU A 143 -17.41 10.73 -9.95
C GLU A 143 -18.15 9.75 -10.86
N LEU A 144 -17.42 8.91 -11.61
CA LEU A 144 -18.02 7.86 -12.46
C LEU A 144 -18.78 6.82 -11.63
N ALA A 145 -18.23 6.42 -10.48
CA ALA A 145 -18.86 5.45 -9.57
C ALA A 145 -20.15 6.02 -8.96
N ARG A 146 -20.13 7.28 -8.50
CA ARG A 146 -21.32 7.99 -7.98
C ARG A 146 -22.42 8.13 -9.02
N ALA A 147 -22.05 8.33 -10.29
CA ALA A 147 -22.99 8.39 -11.40
C ALA A 147 -23.51 7.01 -11.84
N GLY A 148 -23.06 5.90 -11.23
CA GLY A 148 -23.40 4.54 -11.64
C GLY A 148 -22.92 4.18 -13.06
N SER A 149 -21.95 4.93 -13.59
CA SER A 149 -21.48 4.79 -14.98
C SER A 149 -20.44 3.69 -15.15
N VAL A 150 -19.85 3.24 -14.04
CA VAL A 150 -18.83 2.18 -14.01
C VAL A 150 -19.10 1.19 -12.88
N THR A 151 -18.63 -0.03 -13.05
CA THR A 151 -18.53 -1.03 -11.99
C THR A 151 -17.13 -0.98 -11.39
N VAL A 152 -17.04 -0.70 -10.08
CA VAL A 152 -15.76 -0.70 -9.37
C VAL A 152 -15.46 -2.10 -8.86
N LEU A 153 -14.31 -2.65 -9.24
CA LEU A 153 -13.92 -4.03 -8.95
C LEU A 153 -12.67 -4.08 -8.07
N ASP A 154 -12.80 -4.62 -6.86
CA ASP A 154 -11.66 -4.92 -6.00
C ASP A 154 -11.20 -6.37 -6.23
N VAL A 155 -9.97 -6.54 -6.71
CA VAL A 155 -9.39 -7.87 -7.00
C VAL A 155 -8.48 -8.42 -5.92
N ARG A 156 -8.43 -7.76 -4.75
CA ARG A 156 -7.66 -8.18 -3.58
C ARG A 156 -8.39 -9.32 -2.82
N PRO A 157 -7.66 -10.05 -1.96
CA PRO A 157 -8.29 -10.99 -1.02
C PRO A 157 -9.37 -10.34 -0.15
N GLY A 158 -10.39 -11.11 0.23
CA GLY A 158 -11.55 -10.60 0.96
C GLY A 158 -11.20 -9.98 2.32
N GLU A 159 -10.13 -10.42 2.98
CA GLU A 159 -9.66 -9.80 4.22
C GLU A 159 -9.14 -8.36 4.01
N GLU A 160 -8.56 -8.05 2.85
CA GLU A 160 -8.12 -6.70 2.50
C GLU A 160 -9.29 -5.80 2.15
N TYR A 161 -10.25 -6.35 1.41
CA TYR A 161 -11.50 -5.67 1.10
C TYR A 161 -12.26 -5.31 2.39
N ALA A 162 -12.42 -6.27 3.31
CA ALA A 162 -13.10 -6.05 4.58
C ALA A 162 -12.38 -5.04 5.49
N ALA A 163 -11.04 -5.00 5.45
CA ALA A 163 -10.25 -3.98 6.16
C ALA A 163 -10.39 -2.57 5.54
N GLY A 164 -10.87 -2.50 4.31
CA GLY A 164 -11.49 -1.34 3.70
C GLY A 164 -11.31 -1.29 2.20
N HIS A 165 -12.23 -0.62 1.52
CA HIS A 165 -12.36 -0.64 0.07
C HIS A 165 -12.98 0.66 -0.46
N LEU A 166 -12.92 0.85 -1.78
CA LEU A 166 -13.59 1.95 -2.48
C LEU A 166 -15.12 1.82 -2.34
N PRO A 167 -15.87 2.94 -2.20
CA PRO A 167 -17.31 2.89 -2.02
C PRO A 167 -18.04 2.18 -3.16
N GLY A 168 -18.96 1.28 -2.82
CA GLY A 168 -19.75 0.52 -3.79
C GLY A 168 -18.94 -0.48 -4.63
N ALA A 169 -17.67 -0.75 -4.27
CA ALA A 169 -16.87 -1.75 -4.95
C ALA A 169 -17.43 -3.16 -4.74
N ILE A 170 -17.28 -4.01 -5.75
CA ILE A 170 -17.56 -5.45 -5.67
C ILE A 170 -16.23 -6.17 -5.46
N ASN A 171 -16.15 -7.08 -4.49
CA ASN A 171 -14.95 -7.89 -4.29
C ASN A 171 -15.02 -9.19 -5.08
N ILE A 172 -14.12 -9.35 -6.05
CA ILE A 172 -13.87 -10.63 -6.70
C ILE A 172 -12.35 -10.80 -6.74
N PRO A 173 -11.75 -11.53 -5.77
CA PRO A 173 -10.32 -11.78 -5.76
C PRO A 173 -9.84 -12.32 -7.11
N LEU A 174 -8.66 -11.91 -7.58
CA LEU A 174 -8.18 -12.29 -8.93
C LEU A 174 -8.28 -13.81 -9.21
N LYS A 175 -7.95 -14.64 -8.21
CA LYS A 175 -8.02 -16.10 -8.33
C LYS A 175 -9.43 -16.63 -8.65
N ASP A 176 -10.46 -15.89 -8.29
CA ASP A 176 -11.87 -16.25 -8.44
C ASP A 176 -12.51 -15.50 -9.63
N LEU A 177 -11.79 -14.58 -10.27
CA LEU A 177 -12.31 -13.70 -11.33
C LEU A 177 -12.84 -14.50 -12.52
N GLU A 178 -12.05 -15.43 -13.05
CA GLU A 178 -12.41 -16.24 -14.23
C GLU A 178 -13.77 -16.94 -14.07
N ALA A 179 -14.04 -17.46 -12.87
CA ALA A 179 -15.30 -18.14 -12.57
C ALA A 179 -16.51 -17.18 -12.44
N ASN A 180 -16.25 -15.89 -12.19
CA ASN A 180 -17.26 -14.87 -11.92
C ASN A 180 -17.45 -13.87 -13.08
N LEU A 181 -16.75 -14.04 -14.21
CA LEU A 181 -16.82 -13.13 -15.36
C LEU A 181 -18.24 -12.92 -15.91
N ALA A 182 -19.12 -13.93 -15.78
CA ALA A 182 -20.51 -13.84 -16.22
C ALA A 182 -21.38 -12.88 -15.38
N ARG A 183 -20.89 -12.40 -14.23
CA ARG A 183 -21.61 -11.47 -13.35
C ARG A 183 -21.55 -10.02 -13.84
N PHE A 184 -20.63 -9.66 -14.74
CA PHE A 184 -20.49 -8.29 -15.21
C PHE A 184 -21.52 -7.97 -16.30
N PRO A 185 -22.36 -6.93 -16.12
CA PRO A 185 -23.37 -6.56 -17.10
C PRO A 185 -22.72 -6.14 -18.43
N ALA A 186 -23.26 -6.63 -19.54
CA ALA A 186 -22.77 -6.29 -20.87
C ALA A 186 -22.87 -4.78 -21.11
N GLY A 187 -21.79 -4.16 -21.57
CA GLY A 187 -21.73 -2.75 -21.96
C GLY A 187 -21.40 -1.75 -20.86
N GLN A 188 -21.37 -2.15 -19.58
CA GLN A 188 -20.87 -1.28 -18.51
C GLN A 188 -19.35 -1.41 -18.37
N GLU A 189 -18.67 -0.28 -18.24
CA GLU A 189 -17.22 -0.27 -18.05
C GLU A 189 -16.85 -0.74 -16.64
N VAL A 190 -15.87 -1.64 -16.54
CA VAL A 190 -15.33 -2.13 -15.28
C VAL A 190 -14.02 -1.42 -14.96
N VAL A 191 -13.89 -0.93 -13.74
CA VAL A 191 -12.65 -0.32 -13.26
C VAL A 191 -12.09 -1.17 -12.13
N ALA A 192 -11.04 -1.93 -12.45
CA ALA A 192 -10.38 -2.80 -11.48
C ALA A 192 -9.32 -2.03 -10.68
N TYR A 193 -9.21 -2.34 -9.38
CA TYR A 193 -8.14 -1.79 -8.55
C TYR A 193 -7.57 -2.84 -7.59
N CYS A 194 -6.37 -2.55 -7.09
CA CYS A 194 -5.64 -3.39 -6.16
C CYS A 194 -4.92 -2.52 -5.11
N ARG A 195 -3.71 -2.93 -4.70
CA ARG A 195 -2.94 -2.39 -3.58
C ARG A 195 -2.18 -1.10 -3.92
N GLY A 196 -1.87 -0.88 -5.18
CA GLY A 196 -1.00 0.20 -5.64
C GLY A 196 -0.72 0.13 -7.14
N PRO A 197 0.04 1.09 -7.68
CA PRO A 197 0.30 1.25 -9.13
C PRO A 197 1.04 0.06 -9.76
N TRP A 198 1.86 -0.66 -8.99
CA TRP A 198 2.61 -1.83 -9.48
C TRP A 198 1.93 -3.18 -9.15
N CYS A 199 0.71 -3.17 -8.63
CA CYS A 199 0.03 -4.42 -8.33
C CYS A 199 -0.36 -5.15 -9.61
N VAL A 200 0.35 -6.24 -9.93
CA VAL A 200 0.09 -7.13 -11.06
C VAL A 200 -1.36 -7.62 -11.11
N LEU A 201 -2.04 -7.76 -9.96
CA LEU A 201 -3.42 -8.27 -9.93
C LEU A 201 -4.40 -7.39 -10.71
N ALA A 202 -4.25 -6.06 -10.66
CA ALA A 202 -5.12 -5.16 -11.41
C ALA A 202 -4.89 -5.27 -12.93
N PHE A 203 -3.62 -5.41 -13.35
CA PHE A 203 -3.26 -5.64 -14.75
C PHE A 203 -3.83 -6.97 -15.28
N ASP A 204 -3.64 -8.05 -14.53
CA ASP A 204 -4.13 -9.37 -14.91
C ASP A 204 -5.66 -9.42 -14.95
N ALA A 205 -6.34 -8.74 -14.01
CA ALA A 205 -7.79 -8.65 -14.01
C ALA A 205 -8.32 -7.92 -15.25
N VAL A 206 -7.73 -6.78 -15.59
CA VAL A 206 -8.09 -6.01 -16.79
C VAL A 206 -7.84 -6.83 -18.06
N ALA A 207 -6.72 -7.56 -18.14
CA ALA A 207 -6.44 -8.45 -19.27
C ALA A 207 -7.48 -9.57 -19.40
N GLN A 208 -7.84 -10.25 -18.30
CA GLN A 208 -8.88 -11.29 -18.28
C GLN A 208 -10.26 -10.76 -18.71
N LEU A 209 -10.65 -9.59 -18.19
CA LEU A 209 -11.91 -8.92 -18.55
C LEU A 209 -11.96 -8.58 -20.04
N ARG A 210 -10.89 -7.96 -20.57
CA ARG A 210 -10.81 -7.57 -21.99
C ARG A 210 -10.79 -8.76 -22.93
N ALA A 211 -10.16 -9.87 -22.55
CA ALA A 211 -10.16 -11.11 -23.34
C ALA A 211 -11.58 -11.68 -23.56
N ARG A 212 -12.55 -11.28 -22.74
CA ARG A 212 -13.98 -11.63 -22.87
C ARG A 212 -14.84 -10.51 -23.47
N GLY A 213 -14.23 -9.44 -23.97
CA GLY A 213 -14.93 -8.31 -24.56
C GLY A 213 -15.51 -7.31 -23.54
N VAL A 214 -15.16 -7.42 -22.25
CA VAL A 214 -15.55 -6.42 -21.25
C VAL A 214 -14.69 -5.17 -21.42
N LYS A 215 -15.32 -3.99 -21.50
CA LYS A 215 -14.61 -2.71 -21.46
C LYS A 215 -14.06 -2.54 -20.04
N ALA A 216 -12.74 -2.65 -19.89
CA ALA A 216 -12.09 -2.55 -18.58
C ALA A 216 -10.90 -1.59 -18.59
N ARG A 217 -10.78 -0.80 -17.52
CA ARG A 217 -9.61 0.02 -17.16
C ARG A 217 -9.18 -0.29 -15.72
N ARG A 218 -8.00 0.15 -15.34
CA ARG A 218 -7.53 0.08 -13.95
C ARG A 218 -7.61 1.45 -13.28
N LEU A 219 -7.73 1.46 -11.96
CA LEU A 219 -7.36 2.64 -11.16
C LEU A 219 -5.86 2.90 -11.35
N GLN A 220 -5.48 4.17 -11.45
CA GLN A 220 -4.09 4.59 -11.62
C GLN A 220 -3.20 4.15 -10.45
N ASP A 221 -3.68 4.38 -9.24
CA ASP A 221 -3.01 4.03 -8.00
C ASP A 221 -3.73 2.86 -7.28
N GLY A 222 -3.52 2.73 -5.98
CA GLY A 222 -4.22 1.77 -5.14
C GLY A 222 -5.10 2.42 -4.07
N LEU A 223 -5.68 1.56 -3.24
CA LEU A 223 -6.40 2.00 -2.04
C LEU A 223 -5.58 2.88 -1.08
N PRO A 224 -4.27 2.64 -0.83
CA PRO A 224 -3.49 3.50 0.04
C PRO A 224 -3.44 4.96 -0.43
N GLU A 225 -3.20 5.19 -1.71
CA GLU A 225 -3.18 6.54 -2.31
C GLU A 225 -4.57 7.16 -2.33
N TRP A 226 -5.62 6.36 -2.58
CA TRP A 226 -7.01 6.78 -2.45
C TRP A 226 -7.32 7.34 -1.05
N ARG A 227 -6.91 6.60 0.00
CA ARG A 227 -7.05 7.04 1.40
C ARG A 227 -6.22 8.30 1.68
N LEU A 228 -4.99 8.34 1.18
CA LEU A 228 -4.09 9.49 1.35
C LEU A 228 -4.67 10.77 0.72
N ALA A 229 -5.39 10.64 -0.40
CA ALA A 229 -6.09 11.74 -1.07
C ALA A 229 -7.36 12.22 -0.32
N GLY A 230 -7.68 11.62 0.83
CA GLY A 230 -8.85 11.95 1.65
C GLY A 230 -10.18 11.52 1.03
N LEU A 231 -10.14 10.54 0.11
CA LEU A 231 -11.34 10.03 -0.55
C LEU A 231 -12.08 9.02 0.36
N PRO A 232 -13.41 8.90 0.24
CA PRO A 232 -14.22 8.03 1.10
C PRO A 232 -13.84 6.56 0.94
N VAL A 233 -13.94 5.79 2.03
CA VAL A 233 -13.72 4.34 2.06
C VAL A 233 -14.83 3.66 2.86
N GLU A 234 -15.18 2.44 2.46
CA GLU A 234 -16.09 1.55 3.17
C GLU A 234 -15.31 0.47 3.94
N LEU A 235 -15.94 -0.15 4.94
CA LEU A 235 -15.37 -1.21 5.79
C LEU A 235 -16.33 -2.41 5.83
N GLY A 236 -15.80 -3.60 6.09
CA GLY A 236 -16.59 -4.84 6.14
C GLY A 236 -16.96 -5.36 4.75
N PHE A 237 -17.90 -6.31 4.70
CA PHE A 237 -18.51 -6.75 3.45
C PHE A 237 -19.77 -5.93 3.17
N ASN A 238 -20.00 -5.55 1.91
CA ASN A 238 -21.21 -4.85 1.52
C ASN A 238 -22.42 -5.76 1.75
N SER A 239 -23.43 -5.26 2.47
CA SER A 239 -24.56 -6.03 3.01
C SER A 239 -25.56 -6.55 1.96
N ASN A 240 -25.19 -6.57 0.69
CA ASN A 240 -26.03 -6.97 -0.45
C ASN A 240 -25.47 -8.18 -1.23
N GLU A 241 -24.54 -8.96 -0.66
CA GLU A 241 -24.10 -10.26 -1.18
C GLU A 241 -24.74 -11.44 -0.44
#